data_AF-A0A3B8VP24-F1
#
_entry.id   AF-A0A3B8VP24-F1
#
_cell.length_a   1.000
_cell.length_b   1.000
_cell.length_c   1.000
_cell.angle_alpha   90.00
_cell.angle_beta   90.00
_cell.angle_gamma   90.00
#
_symmetry.space_group_name_H-M   'P 1'
#
loop_
_entity.id
_entity.type
_entity.pdbx_description
1 polymer ?
#
loop_
_entity_poly.entity_id
_entity_poly.type
_entity_poly.pdbx_seq_one_letter_code
_entity_poly.pdbx_strand_id
1 'polypeptide(L)'
;MEKRLDPPLRCSYTGANFDTVGVNPVGSPKLSAPLFTDLYQLTMAQAYWQSRTTRDATFSLHFRKFPCNRSYYVFVGLEDVLDYLEEFSFSDADIEALKYLGPFDDGFLKYLSELSFSGEVRSMPEGTLFFENEPVLEVAGPVIECQLVETFLVNQINLQSMMATKAARTVHAAAGRQVLDFAARRTHGTDA
;
A
#
# COMPACT_ATOMS: atom_id res chain seq x y z
N MET A 1 48.85 1.15 -45.28
CA MET A 1 49.64 1.82 -44.23
C MET A 1 48.67 2.68 -43.42
N GLU A 2 47.64 2.07 -42.82
CA GLU A 2 47.62 1.37 -41.53
C GLU A 2 47.62 2.34 -40.33
N LYS A 3 46.42 2.54 -39.79
CA LYS A 3 46.14 3.22 -38.52
C LYS A 3 46.59 2.33 -37.38
N ARG A 4 47.21 2.90 -36.35
CA ARG A 4 47.20 2.32 -35.00
C ARG A 4 47.21 3.44 -33.96
N LEU A 5 46.04 3.68 -33.36
CA LEU A 5 45.91 4.40 -32.09
C LEU A 5 46.39 3.47 -30.98
N ASP A 6 47.09 4.05 -30.01
CA ASP A 6 47.55 3.36 -28.81
C ASP A 6 46.39 2.79 -27.97
N PRO A 7 46.54 1.59 -27.36
CA PRO A 7 45.50 0.98 -26.55
C PRO A 7 45.43 1.60 -25.13
N PRO A 8 44.23 1.72 -24.52
CA PRO A 8 44.14 2.08 -23.12
C PRO A 8 44.51 0.90 -22.22
N LEU A 9 45.09 1.26 -21.08
CA LEU A 9 45.61 0.40 -20.01
C LEU A 9 44.64 -0.73 -19.62
N ARG A 10 45.11 -1.97 -19.70
CA ARG A 10 44.46 -3.15 -19.11
C ARG A 10 44.64 -3.11 -17.59
N CYS A 11 43.56 -2.90 -16.85
CA CYS A 11 43.48 -3.27 -15.44
C CYS A 11 43.05 -4.74 -15.37
N SER A 12 43.96 -5.63 -14.97
CA SER A 12 43.68 -7.03 -14.70
C SER A 12 43.06 -7.17 -13.31
N TYR A 13 41.77 -7.48 -13.22
CA TYR A 13 41.19 -8.01 -11.98
C TYR A 13 41.02 -9.52 -12.12
N THR A 14 41.92 -10.23 -11.47
CA THR A 14 41.86 -11.65 -11.15
C THR A 14 40.56 -11.97 -10.41
N GLY A 15 39.91 -13.05 -10.84
CA GLY A 15 38.67 -13.53 -10.23
C GLY A 15 38.83 -13.84 -8.75
N ALA A 16 37.96 -13.24 -7.95
CA ALA A 16 37.55 -13.77 -6.67
C ALA A 16 36.06 -14.07 -6.79
N ASN A 17 35.72 -15.35 -6.64
CA ASN A 17 34.34 -15.81 -6.49
C ASN A 17 33.70 -15.01 -5.35
N PHE A 18 32.77 -14.13 -5.68
CA PHE A 18 31.83 -13.59 -4.71
C PHE A 18 30.78 -14.66 -4.51
N ASP A 19 31.04 -15.56 -3.56
CA ASP A 19 29.98 -16.28 -2.89
C ASP A 19 28.99 -15.23 -2.39
N THR A 20 27.75 -15.32 -2.86
CA THR A 20 26.63 -14.50 -2.41
C THR A 20 26.36 -14.83 -0.96
N VAL A 21 27.11 -14.21 -0.05
CA VAL A 21 26.68 -14.03 1.33
C VAL A 21 25.46 -13.13 1.23
N GLY A 22 24.29 -13.73 1.40
CA GLY A 22 23.02 -13.04 1.55
C GLY A 22 23.12 -12.07 2.71
N VAL A 23 23.50 -10.84 2.41
CA VAL A 23 23.34 -9.72 3.31
C VAL A 23 21.85 -9.39 3.25
N ASN A 24 21.06 -10.08 4.08
CA ASN A 24 19.75 -9.59 4.47
C ASN A 24 19.98 -8.18 5.03
N PRO A 25 19.48 -7.11 4.38
CA PRO A 25 19.61 -5.79 4.95
C PRO A 25 18.93 -5.81 6.32
N VAL A 26 19.68 -5.37 7.32
CA VAL A 26 19.29 -5.25 8.73
C VAL A 26 17.85 -4.81 8.82
N GLY A 27 17.01 -5.67 9.41
CA GLY A 27 15.57 -5.52 9.46
C GLY A 27 15.14 -4.17 10.03
N SER A 28 14.66 -3.30 9.15
CA SER A 28 13.44 -2.59 9.49
C SER A 28 12.36 -3.67 9.71
N PRO A 29 11.62 -3.67 10.84
CA PRO A 29 10.43 -4.49 10.90
C PRO A 29 9.62 -4.11 9.66
N LYS A 30 9.38 -5.07 8.76
CA LYS A 30 8.27 -4.92 7.82
C LYS A 30 7.10 -4.63 8.76
N LEU A 31 6.57 -3.42 8.71
CA LEU A 31 5.37 -3.11 9.45
C LEU A 31 4.38 -4.20 9.03
N SER A 32 3.91 -5.00 9.98
CA SER A 32 2.92 -6.02 9.64
C SER A 32 1.76 -5.28 9.01
N ALA A 33 1.36 -5.75 7.82
CA ALA A 33 0.25 -5.22 7.05
C ALA A 33 -0.94 -4.79 7.95
N PRO A 34 -1.41 -5.60 8.91
CA PRO A 34 -2.56 -5.24 9.75
C PRO A 34 -2.29 -4.16 10.82
N LEU A 35 -1.03 -3.93 11.24
CA LEU A 35 -0.70 -2.85 12.17
C LEU A 35 -0.51 -1.50 11.47
N PHE A 36 -0.58 -1.44 10.13
CA PHE A 36 -0.73 -0.19 9.39
C PHE A 36 -2.17 0.35 9.52
N THR A 37 -2.56 0.66 10.75
CA THR A 37 -3.90 1.14 11.09
C THR A 37 -3.82 2.12 12.25
N ASP A 38 -4.80 2.99 12.35
CA ASP A 38 -4.88 3.91 13.48
C ASP A 38 -5.37 3.16 14.73
N LEU A 39 -4.85 3.55 15.90
CA LEU A 39 -5.25 2.90 17.17
C LEU A 39 -6.76 2.92 17.41
N TYR A 40 -7.47 3.95 16.91
CA TYR A 40 -8.92 4.01 17.04
C TYR A 40 -9.64 2.89 16.28
N GLN A 41 -9.06 2.38 15.18
CA GLN A 41 -9.66 1.28 14.42
C GLN A 41 -9.70 0.01 15.26
N LEU A 42 -8.61 -0.25 15.99
CA LEU A 42 -8.51 -1.41 16.89
C LEU A 42 -9.43 -1.27 18.11
N THR A 43 -9.54 -0.07 18.70
CA THR A 43 -10.45 0.13 19.84
C THR A 43 -11.92 0.08 19.44
N MET A 44 -12.26 0.57 18.24
CA MET A 44 -13.60 0.41 17.65
C MET A 44 -13.92 -1.04 17.33
N ALA A 45 -12.97 -1.78 16.76
CA ALA A 45 -13.09 -3.21 16.50
C ALA A 45 -13.37 -3.99 17.80
N GLN A 46 -12.67 -3.67 18.90
CA GLN A 46 -12.95 -4.28 20.20
C GLN A 46 -14.36 -3.93 20.70
N ALA A 47 -14.82 -2.69 20.55
CA ALA A 47 -16.18 -2.30 20.92
C ALA A 47 -17.25 -3.06 20.10
N TYR A 48 -17.02 -3.27 18.80
CA TYR A 48 -17.89 -4.10 17.96
C TYR A 48 -17.87 -5.57 18.39
N TRP A 49 -16.70 -6.10 18.72
CA TRP A 49 -16.54 -7.47 19.20
C TRP A 49 -17.25 -7.71 20.54
N GLN A 50 -17.07 -6.81 21.52
CA GLN A 50 -17.72 -6.88 22.82
C GLN A 50 -19.26 -6.75 22.71
N SER A 51 -19.73 -5.90 21.81
CA SER A 51 -21.17 -5.75 21.53
C SER A 51 -21.76 -6.89 20.68
N ARG A 52 -20.93 -7.87 20.26
CA ARG A 52 -21.32 -8.97 19.34
C ARG A 52 -21.95 -8.46 18.06
N THR A 53 -21.48 -7.33 17.55
CA THR A 53 -21.96 -6.77 16.29
C THR A 53 -21.34 -7.56 15.13
N THR A 54 -22.10 -8.50 14.58
CA THR A 54 -21.71 -9.32 13.42
C THR A 54 -22.44 -8.89 12.15
N ARG A 55 -22.69 -7.59 12.01
CA ARG A 55 -23.44 -7.06 10.86
C ARG A 55 -22.49 -6.83 9.70
N ASP A 56 -22.97 -7.20 8.51
CA ASP A 56 -22.31 -6.83 7.27
C ASP A 56 -22.47 -5.33 7.04
N ALA A 57 -21.41 -4.71 6.54
CA ALA A 57 -21.34 -3.31 6.21
C ALA A 57 -20.67 -3.14 4.85
N THR A 58 -21.09 -2.10 4.12
CA THR A 58 -20.46 -1.70 2.87
C THR A 58 -19.84 -0.33 3.04
N PHE A 59 -18.55 -0.23 2.78
CA PHE A 59 -17.79 1.01 2.81
C PHE A 59 -17.46 1.43 1.38
N SER A 60 -17.79 2.67 1.01
CA SER A 60 -17.55 3.22 -0.32
C SER A 60 -16.49 4.33 -0.26
N LEU A 61 -15.34 4.08 -0.85
CA LEU A 61 -14.25 5.03 -0.99
C LEU A 61 -14.54 6.00 -2.14
N HIS A 62 -14.54 7.29 -1.85
CA HIS A 62 -14.70 8.35 -2.84
C HIS A 62 -13.92 9.60 -2.42
N PHE A 63 -13.55 10.42 -3.42
CA PHE A 63 -12.89 11.69 -3.17
C PHE A 63 -13.94 12.79 -3.09
N ARG A 64 -13.95 13.55 -1.99
CA ARG A 64 -15.01 14.54 -1.76
C ARG A 64 -14.82 15.84 -2.53
N LYS A 65 -13.58 16.32 -2.61
CA LYS A 65 -13.25 17.63 -3.21
C LYS A 65 -11.86 17.60 -3.79
N PHE A 66 -11.74 18.08 -5.03
CA PHE A 66 -10.49 18.21 -5.74
C PHE A 66 -9.88 19.60 -5.53
N PRO A 67 -8.55 19.72 -5.66
CA PRO A 67 -7.89 21.02 -5.78
C PRO A 67 -8.44 21.80 -6.99
N CYS A 68 -8.57 23.13 -6.89
CA CYS A 68 -9.15 23.98 -7.95
C CYS A 68 -8.48 23.85 -9.33
N ASN A 69 -7.27 23.30 -9.40
CA ASN A 69 -6.48 23.12 -10.61
C ASN A 69 -6.42 21.65 -11.09
N ARG A 70 -7.39 20.82 -10.67
CA ARG A 70 -7.47 19.40 -11.01
C ARG A 70 -8.92 18.99 -11.25
N SER A 71 -9.21 18.57 -12.48
CA SER A 71 -10.56 18.22 -12.92
C SER A 71 -10.85 16.72 -12.91
N TYR A 72 -9.83 15.87 -12.79
CA TYR A 72 -9.96 14.42 -12.78
C TYR A 72 -8.85 13.80 -11.93
N TYR A 73 -9.09 12.56 -11.53
CA TYR A 73 -8.06 11.65 -11.06
C TYR A 73 -8.06 10.36 -11.90
N VAL A 74 -6.92 9.68 -11.95
CA VAL A 74 -6.76 8.35 -12.54
C VAL A 74 -6.77 7.34 -11.39
N PHE A 75 -7.67 6.36 -11.43
CA PHE A 75 -7.74 5.29 -10.44
C PHE A 75 -6.62 4.26 -10.66
N VAL A 76 -5.77 4.07 -9.65
CA VAL A 76 -4.66 3.10 -9.63
C VAL A 76 -4.44 2.64 -8.17
N GLY A 77 -3.97 1.40 -7.99
CA GLY A 77 -3.60 0.82 -6.70
C GLY A 77 -4.53 -0.29 -6.23
N LEU A 78 -5.35 -0.81 -7.13
CA LEU A 78 -6.21 -1.96 -6.90
C LEU A 78 -5.38 -3.22 -6.70
N GLU A 79 -4.30 -3.43 -7.47
CA GLU A 79 -3.43 -4.62 -7.34
C GLU A 79 -2.87 -4.75 -5.92
N ASP A 80 -2.18 -3.72 -5.43
CA ASP A 80 -1.63 -3.72 -4.06
C ASP A 80 -2.70 -3.85 -2.97
N VAL A 81 -3.91 -3.32 -3.21
CA VAL A 81 -5.04 -3.48 -2.29
C VAL A 81 -5.49 -4.93 -2.24
N LEU A 82 -5.59 -5.61 -3.37
CA LEU A 82 -5.98 -7.02 -3.42
C LEU A 82 -4.92 -7.90 -2.77
N ASP A 83 -3.63 -7.70 -3.09
CA ASP A 83 -2.52 -8.42 -2.47
C ASP A 83 -2.54 -8.26 -0.94
N TYR A 84 -2.76 -7.03 -0.46
CA TYR A 84 -2.89 -6.76 0.97
C TYR A 84 -4.07 -7.51 1.62
N LEU A 85 -5.23 -7.54 0.96
CA LEU A 85 -6.43 -8.21 1.48
C LEU A 85 -6.27 -9.73 1.51
N GLU A 86 -5.58 -10.30 0.52
CA GLU A 86 -5.28 -11.74 0.47
C GLU A 86 -4.31 -12.18 1.58
N GLU A 87 -3.32 -11.34 1.90
CA GLU A 87 -2.32 -11.61 2.95
C GLU A 87 -2.75 -11.12 4.35
N PHE A 88 -3.94 -10.50 4.47
CA PHE A 88 -4.39 -9.87 5.70
C PHE A 88 -4.56 -10.88 6.85
N SER A 89 -3.60 -10.86 7.77
CA SER A 89 -3.59 -11.70 8.98
C SER A 89 -2.68 -11.07 10.04
N PHE A 90 -3.05 -11.22 11.32
CA PHE A 90 -2.21 -10.78 12.44
C PHE A 90 -1.17 -11.85 12.78
N SER A 91 0.10 -11.46 12.83
CA SER A 91 1.16 -12.38 13.28
C SER A 91 1.21 -12.46 14.80
N ASP A 92 1.82 -13.52 15.34
CA ASP A 92 2.03 -13.67 16.78
C ASP A 92 2.78 -12.47 17.39
N ALA A 93 3.72 -11.88 16.63
CA ALA A 93 4.46 -10.70 17.07
C ALA A 93 3.55 -9.45 17.19
N ASP A 94 2.54 -9.33 16.32
CA ASP A 94 1.57 -8.23 16.36
C ASP A 94 0.67 -8.37 17.58
N ILE A 95 0.21 -9.58 17.86
CA ILE A 95 -0.63 -9.86 19.02
C ILE A 95 0.11 -9.56 20.32
N GLU A 96 1.38 -9.96 20.43
CA GLU A 96 2.20 -9.63 21.60
C GLU A 96 2.45 -8.12 21.74
N ALA A 97 2.64 -7.40 20.62
CA ALA A 97 2.78 -5.95 20.64
C ALA A 97 1.48 -5.26 21.10
N LEU A 98 0.31 -5.72 20.64
CA LEU A 98 -0.99 -5.20 21.08
C LEU A 98 -1.25 -5.50 22.55
N LYS A 99 -0.88 -6.70 23.01
CA LYS A 99 -0.95 -7.08 24.42
C LYS A 99 -0.13 -6.16 25.31
N TYR A 100 1.08 -5.79 24.88
CA TYR A 100 1.92 -4.84 25.59
C TYR A 100 1.32 -3.43 25.66
N LEU A 101 0.59 -3.00 24.61
CA LEU A 101 -0.04 -1.68 24.58
C LEU A 101 -1.09 -1.53 25.70
N GLY A 102 -1.76 -2.62 26.08
CA GLY A 102 -2.56 -2.72 27.30
C GLY A 102 -4.08 -2.45 27.25
N PRO A 103 -4.70 -1.81 26.23
CA PRO A 103 -6.14 -1.55 26.25
C PRO A 103 -6.99 -2.75 25.77
N PHE A 104 -6.36 -3.84 25.34
CA PHE A 104 -7.06 -4.93 24.63
C PHE A 104 -7.33 -6.16 25.49
N ASP A 105 -8.53 -6.74 25.35
CA ASP A 105 -8.91 -7.96 26.06
C ASP A 105 -8.26 -9.21 25.43
N ASP A 106 -7.81 -10.16 26.24
CA ASP A 106 -7.20 -11.43 25.75
C ASP A 106 -8.12 -12.20 24.79
N GLY A 107 -9.45 -12.14 25.01
CA GLY A 107 -10.43 -12.75 24.12
C GLY A 107 -10.51 -12.07 22.76
N PHE A 108 -10.36 -10.74 22.72
CA PHE A 108 -10.30 -9.97 21.48
C PHE A 108 -8.99 -10.20 20.75
N LEU A 109 -7.86 -10.26 21.47
CA LEU A 109 -6.55 -10.60 20.88
C LEU A 109 -6.56 -11.99 20.23
N LYS A 110 -7.19 -12.98 20.89
CA LYS A 110 -7.39 -14.30 20.27
C LYS A 110 -8.24 -14.21 19.00
N TYR A 111 -9.31 -13.43 19.01
CA TYR A 111 -10.13 -13.21 17.82
C TYR A 111 -9.32 -12.59 16.67
N LEU A 112 -8.46 -11.60 16.96
CA LEU A 112 -7.57 -11.00 15.94
C LEU A 112 -6.58 -12.02 15.34
N SER A 113 -6.07 -12.97 16.14
CA SER A 113 -5.14 -14.00 15.65
C SER A 113 -5.76 -15.00 14.68
N GLU A 114 -7.07 -15.16 14.73
CA GLU A 114 -7.84 -16.06 13.84
C GLU A 114 -8.52 -15.28 12.69
N LEU A 115 -8.35 -13.95 12.65
CA LEU A 115 -9.01 -13.08 11.69
C LEU A 115 -8.35 -13.18 10.32
N SER A 116 -9.18 -13.41 9.30
CA SER A 116 -8.82 -13.32 7.88
C SER A 116 -9.87 -12.51 7.16
N PHE A 117 -9.48 -11.76 6.13
CA PHE A 117 -10.43 -11.00 5.33
C PHE A 117 -11.33 -11.95 4.49
N SER A 118 -12.64 -11.80 4.62
CA SER A 118 -13.66 -12.62 3.96
C SER A 118 -14.64 -11.81 3.10
N GLY A 119 -14.44 -10.49 3.03
CA GLY A 119 -15.32 -9.58 2.33
C GLY A 119 -15.20 -9.62 0.80
N GLU A 120 -16.13 -8.95 0.15
CA GLU A 120 -16.16 -8.72 -1.29
C GLU A 120 -15.65 -7.31 -1.61
N VAL A 121 -14.87 -7.20 -2.69
CA VAL A 121 -14.37 -5.92 -3.20
C VAL A 121 -14.94 -5.65 -4.58
N ARG A 122 -15.53 -4.47 -4.77
CA ARG A 122 -16.06 -3.98 -6.05
C ARG A 122 -15.34 -2.69 -6.40
N SER A 123 -14.71 -2.62 -7.57
CA SER A 123 -13.92 -1.45 -7.98
C SER A 123 -14.16 -1.08 -9.44
N MET A 124 -13.83 0.17 -9.77
CA MET A 124 -13.64 0.56 -11.17
C MET A 124 -12.31 0.00 -11.71
N PRO A 125 -12.19 -0.26 -13.03
CA PRO A 125 -10.94 -0.73 -13.61
C PRO A 125 -9.80 0.28 -13.42
N GLU A 126 -8.58 -0.21 -13.19
CA GLU A 126 -7.40 0.66 -13.14
C GLU A 126 -7.20 1.44 -14.45
N GLY A 127 -6.70 2.67 -14.33
CA GLY A 127 -6.56 3.62 -15.43
C GLY A 127 -7.84 4.40 -15.75
N THR A 128 -8.97 4.09 -15.11
CA THR A 128 -10.23 4.82 -15.29
C THR A 128 -10.13 6.22 -14.68
N LEU A 129 -10.72 7.20 -15.38
CA LEU A 129 -10.87 8.55 -14.83
C LEU A 129 -12.08 8.61 -13.91
N PHE A 130 -11.93 9.22 -12.74
CA PHE A 130 -13.03 9.41 -11.79
C PHE A 130 -13.12 10.86 -11.29
N PHE A 131 -14.29 11.21 -10.77
CA PHE A 131 -14.65 12.56 -10.34
C PHE A 131 -15.04 12.63 -8.86
N GLU A 132 -15.34 13.84 -8.40
CA GLU A 132 -15.75 14.08 -7.02
C GLU A 132 -17.05 13.34 -6.68
N ASN A 133 -17.10 12.76 -5.48
CA ASN A 133 -18.26 12.05 -4.93
C ASN A 133 -18.69 10.81 -5.72
N GLU A 134 -17.79 10.24 -6.53
CA GLU A 134 -17.98 8.95 -7.19
C GLU A 134 -17.28 7.83 -6.41
N PRO A 135 -17.95 6.71 -6.11
CA PRO A 135 -17.33 5.57 -5.45
C PRO A 135 -16.36 4.88 -6.40
N VAL A 136 -15.08 4.82 -6.02
CA VAL A 136 -14.01 4.17 -6.80
C VAL A 136 -13.74 2.73 -6.37
N LEU A 137 -13.98 2.46 -5.10
CA LEU A 137 -13.77 1.16 -4.46
C LEU A 137 -14.84 0.98 -3.39
N GLU A 138 -15.50 -0.16 -3.39
CA GLU A 138 -16.44 -0.57 -2.36
C GLU A 138 -15.98 -1.88 -1.75
N VAL A 139 -16.00 -1.94 -0.42
CA VAL A 139 -15.69 -3.15 0.36
C VAL A 139 -16.92 -3.53 1.15
N ALA A 140 -17.39 -4.76 0.99
CA ALA A 140 -18.57 -5.29 1.66
C ALA A 140 -18.20 -6.54 2.47
N GLY A 141 -18.60 -6.61 3.73
CA GLY A 141 -18.31 -7.77 4.58
C GLY A 141 -18.55 -7.49 6.06
N PRO A 142 -18.06 -8.34 6.96
CA PRO A 142 -18.17 -8.14 8.40
C PRO A 142 -17.58 -6.79 8.82
N VAL A 143 -18.33 -6.00 9.60
CA VAL A 143 -17.94 -4.62 9.94
C VAL A 143 -16.53 -4.49 10.53
N ILE A 144 -16.08 -5.47 11.32
CA ILE A 144 -14.75 -5.44 11.94
C ILE A 144 -13.65 -5.58 10.88
N GLU A 145 -13.83 -6.49 9.92
CA GLU A 145 -12.86 -6.70 8.83
C GLU A 145 -12.77 -5.45 7.97
N CYS A 146 -13.90 -4.90 7.54
CA CYS A 146 -13.93 -3.69 6.71
C CYS A 146 -13.32 -2.48 7.41
N GLN A 147 -13.55 -2.34 8.73
CA GLN A 147 -13.02 -1.24 9.53
C GLN A 147 -11.49 -1.31 9.65
N LEU A 148 -10.93 -2.51 9.85
CA LEU A 148 -9.49 -2.68 10.06
C LEU A 148 -8.67 -2.40 8.79
N VAL A 149 -9.20 -2.76 7.62
CA VAL A 149 -8.53 -2.56 6.33
C VAL A 149 -8.66 -1.13 5.80
N GLU A 150 -9.60 -0.34 6.34
CA GLU A 150 -9.92 1.01 5.86
C GLU A 150 -8.68 1.91 5.72
N THR A 151 -7.85 2.00 6.76
CA THR A 151 -6.70 2.90 6.80
C THR A 151 -5.70 2.58 5.68
N PHE A 152 -5.40 1.30 5.44
CA PHE A 152 -4.50 0.89 4.37
C PHE A 152 -5.07 1.22 2.99
N LEU A 153 -6.33 0.85 2.74
CA LEU A 153 -7.02 1.10 1.47
C LEU A 153 -7.05 2.59 1.12
N VAL A 154 -7.40 3.44 2.10
CA VAL A 154 -7.41 4.90 1.91
C VAL A 154 -6.02 5.42 1.59
N ASN A 155 -4.99 4.96 2.32
CA ASN A 155 -3.62 5.42 2.09
C ASN A 155 -3.11 5.05 0.68
N GLN A 156 -3.26 3.78 0.29
CA GLN A 156 -2.70 3.25 -0.96
C GLN A 156 -3.37 3.88 -2.19
N ILE A 157 -4.71 3.84 -2.24
CA ILE A 157 -5.47 4.41 -3.37
C ILE A 157 -5.24 5.92 -3.47
N ASN A 158 -5.17 6.63 -2.34
CA ASN A 158 -4.94 8.07 -2.35
C ASN A 158 -3.57 8.43 -2.94
N LEU A 159 -2.51 7.80 -2.44
CA LEU A 159 -1.14 8.07 -2.87
C LEU A 159 -0.95 7.76 -4.35
N GLN A 160 -1.33 6.55 -4.78
CA GLN A 160 -1.12 6.12 -6.15
C GLN A 160 -1.97 6.88 -7.15
N SER A 161 -3.25 7.09 -6.86
CA SER A 161 -4.12 7.89 -7.74
C SER A 161 -3.61 9.33 -7.87
N MET A 162 -3.07 9.92 -6.79
CA MET A 162 -2.43 11.25 -6.85
C MET A 162 -1.20 11.26 -7.77
N MET A 163 -0.32 10.27 -7.66
CA MET A 163 0.89 10.15 -8.47
C MET A 163 0.56 9.90 -9.94
N ALA A 164 -0.31 8.93 -10.23
CA ALA A 164 -0.76 8.59 -11.58
C ALA A 164 -1.39 9.81 -12.28
N THR A 165 -2.24 10.55 -11.57
CA THR A 165 -2.85 11.78 -12.08
C THR A 165 -1.79 12.85 -12.41
N LYS A 166 -0.75 12.98 -11.58
CA LYS A 166 0.34 13.92 -11.83
C LYS A 166 1.19 13.50 -13.03
N ALA A 167 1.49 12.21 -13.16
CA ALA A 167 2.21 11.66 -14.29
C ALA A 167 1.43 11.87 -15.60
N ALA A 168 0.14 11.53 -15.63
CA ALA A 168 -0.75 11.72 -16.78
C ALA A 168 -0.75 13.18 -17.27
N ARG A 169 -0.82 14.15 -16.35
CA ARG A 169 -0.76 15.58 -16.69
C ARG A 169 0.60 16.01 -17.25
N THR A 170 1.69 15.46 -16.73
CA THR A 170 3.04 15.74 -17.23
C THR A 170 3.22 15.20 -18.64
N VAL A 171 2.78 13.97 -18.90
CA VAL A 171 2.80 13.35 -20.22
C VAL A 171 1.94 14.15 -21.21
N HIS A 172 0.75 14.57 -20.79
CA HIS A 172 -0.11 15.42 -21.61
C HIS A 172 0.57 16.75 -21.98
N ALA A 173 1.21 17.41 -21.01
CA ALA A 173 1.94 18.66 -21.24
C ALA A 173 3.21 18.49 -22.11
N ALA A 174 3.81 17.29 -22.10
CA ALA A 174 5.00 16.99 -22.90
C ALA A 174 4.70 16.88 -24.41
N ALA A 175 3.43 16.75 -24.81
CA ALA A 175 2.96 16.75 -26.20
C ALA A 175 3.73 15.76 -27.10
N GLY A 176 3.88 14.51 -26.63
CA GLY A 176 4.55 13.43 -27.37
C GLY A 176 6.07 13.37 -27.16
N ARG A 177 6.66 14.28 -26.38
CA ARG A 177 8.07 14.18 -25.95
C ARG A 177 8.24 13.11 -24.86
N GLN A 178 9.40 12.47 -24.83
CA GLN A 178 9.75 11.52 -23.79
C GLN A 178 9.79 12.19 -22.40
N VAL A 179 9.19 11.53 -21.42
CA VAL A 179 9.20 11.92 -20.01
C VAL A 179 9.97 10.85 -19.23
N LEU A 180 10.90 11.28 -18.37
CA LEU A 180 11.71 10.42 -17.53
C LEU A 180 11.54 10.85 -16.07
N ASP A 181 11.29 9.89 -15.19
CA ASP A 181 11.19 10.14 -13.75
C ASP A 181 12.49 9.75 -13.03
N PHE A 182 12.94 10.63 -12.13
CA PHE A 182 14.14 10.46 -11.30
C PHE A 182 13.83 10.78 -9.83
N ALA A 183 12.58 10.59 -9.40
CA ALA A 183 12.11 10.92 -8.06
C ALA A 183 12.63 10.00 -6.95
N ALA A 184 13.14 8.81 -7.27
CA ALA A 184 13.49 7.75 -6.30
C ALA A 184 14.26 8.21 -5.04
N ARG A 185 15.20 9.16 -5.15
CA ARG A 185 15.98 9.68 -4.01
C ARG A 185 15.24 10.70 -3.11
N ARG A 186 14.01 11.06 -3.48
CA ARG A 186 13.14 12.04 -2.81
C ARG A 186 11.76 11.48 -2.49
N THR A 187 11.40 10.34 -3.07
CA THR A 187 10.14 9.66 -2.74
C THR A 187 10.17 9.19 -1.29
N HIS A 188 9.00 9.22 -0.65
CA HIS A 188 8.86 8.93 0.77
C HIS A 188 8.76 7.43 1.01
N GLY A 189 9.86 6.82 1.45
CA GLY A 189 9.90 5.38 1.70
C GLY A 189 10.36 4.60 0.47
N THR A 190 10.59 3.31 0.67
CA THR A 190 11.04 2.37 -0.38
C THR A 190 9.87 1.72 -1.13
N ASP A 191 8.68 1.85 -0.58
CA ASP A 191 7.39 1.34 -1.04
C ASP A 191 6.65 2.32 -1.98
N ALA A 192 7.12 3.56 -2.08
CA ALA A 192 6.47 4.65 -2.80
C ALA A 192 7.07 4.99 -4.18
#